data_AF-A0A517YVH9-F1
#
_entry.id   AF-A0A517YVH9-F1
#
_cell.length_a   1.000
_cell.length_b   1.000
_cell.length_c   1.000
_cell.angle_alpha   90.00
_cell.angle_beta   90.00
_cell.angle_gamma   90.00
#
_symmetry.space_group_name_H-M   'P 1'
#
loop_
_entity.id
_entity.type
_entity.pdbx_description
1 polymer ?
#
loop_
_entity_poly.entity_id
_entity_poly.type
_entity_poly.pdbx_seq_one_letter_code
_entity_poly.pdbx_strand_id
1 'polypeptide(L)'
;MACIPIITITTVYSGRIIGTLTVTQLDTIINTIARTISPSPILNFHPSDLPQSGVSRITNLFAFKLADTNLSGNCWNHLNPVNTGSLLPMSCDLRLASVSPQIRYVDTDRAIVDVLFAVTPVEPSSPKFNPEAKIEVLLDIDGADGFHDEGRAHVRLNQGMGCVRFEIVHPQRWWPANMGEQPLYELTIGLLVDQIITDSTGVLFGLSSVRQDPFTEMSLDPTLLVNGEVCDIESIVIVDQYEDQNLLPESGGSLLVVRDHFAPDVLFEAADRAGILLIQCFPEIEETDTDEQISQAINRISPHPSLAGWYVGNHGDKSQKIADRIKKVDPTHTIFHEFPLVYAA
;
A
#
# COMPACT_ATOMS: atom_id res chain seq x y z
N MET A 1 36.56 16.08 14.75
CA MET A 1 35.71 16.26 15.94
C MET A 1 34.31 15.86 15.54
N ALA A 2 33.81 14.71 15.99
CA ALA A 2 32.44 14.28 15.71
C ALA A 2 31.52 14.82 16.80
N CYS A 3 30.46 15.53 16.42
CA CYS A 3 29.39 15.95 17.33
C CYS A 3 28.56 14.71 17.71
N ILE A 4 28.51 14.38 19.00
CA ILE A 4 27.61 13.34 19.52
C ILE A 4 26.25 14.00 19.76
N PRO A 5 25.14 13.48 19.20
CA PRO A 5 23.81 14.04 19.44
C PRO A 5 23.40 13.79 20.89
N ILE A 6 22.95 14.86 21.56
CA ILE A 6 22.41 14.82 22.92
C ILE A 6 20.90 14.92 22.82
N ILE A 7 20.18 13.90 23.29
CA ILE A 7 18.71 13.90 23.30
C ILE A 7 18.25 14.18 24.73
N THR A 8 17.39 15.17 24.90
CA THR A 8 16.80 15.52 26.21
C THR A 8 15.30 15.27 26.17
N ILE A 9 14.83 14.37 27.03
CA ILE A 9 13.41 14.02 27.17
C ILE A 9 12.89 14.72 28.43
N THR A 10 11.82 15.49 28.29
CA THR A 10 11.18 16.21 29.41
C THR A 10 9.77 15.68 29.63
N THR A 11 9.48 15.22 30.83
CA THR A 11 8.15 14.75 31.22
C THR A 11 7.38 15.89 31.88
N VAL A 12 6.19 16.17 31.35
CA VAL A 12 5.31 17.24 31.83
C VAL A 12 3.99 16.62 32.28
N TYR A 13 3.53 16.97 33.47
CA TYR A 13 2.21 16.58 33.97
C TYR A 13 1.46 17.82 34.47
N SER A 14 0.24 18.01 33.97
CA SER A 14 -0.62 19.18 34.28
C SER A 14 0.10 20.52 34.09
N GLY A 15 0.83 20.67 32.99
CA GLY A 15 1.54 21.91 32.64
C GLY A 15 2.80 22.20 33.48
N ARG A 16 3.24 21.29 34.36
CA ARG A 16 4.49 21.40 35.11
C ARG A 16 5.49 20.33 34.68
N ILE A 17 6.75 20.72 34.48
CA ILE A 17 7.85 19.78 34.25
C ILE A 17 8.08 19.01 35.55
N ILE A 18 7.89 17.70 35.48
CA ILE A 18 8.08 16.79 36.62
C ILE A 18 9.38 16.00 36.52
N GLY A 19 10.07 16.04 35.37
CA GLY A 19 11.40 15.48 35.22
C GLY A 19 12.02 15.77 33.86
N THR A 20 13.35 15.80 33.81
CA THR A 20 14.12 15.92 32.57
C THR A 20 15.25 14.91 32.60
N LEU A 21 15.39 14.13 31.53
CA LEU A 21 16.44 13.14 31.36
C LEU A 21 17.21 13.45 30.08
N THR A 22 18.53 13.58 30.19
CA THR A 22 19.43 13.82 29.05
C THR A 22 20.27 12.57 28.81
N VAL A 23 20.22 12.04 27.59
CA VAL A 23 20.89 10.80 27.21
C VAL A 23 21.83 11.06 26.03
N THR A 24 23.05 10.52 26.13
CA THR A 24 24.13 10.75 25.16
C THR A 24 24.53 9.50 24.36
N GLN A 25 23.88 8.34 24.58
CA GLN A 25 24.12 7.09 23.85
C GLN A 25 22.82 6.26 23.69
N LEU A 26 22.53 5.84 22.45
CA LEU A 26 21.25 5.19 22.05
C LEU A 26 20.93 3.91 22.84
N ASP A 27 21.94 3.10 23.18
CA ASP A 27 21.75 1.79 23.84
C ASP A 27 21.20 1.89 25.28
N THR A 28 21.21 3.10 25.87
CA THR A 28 20.66 3.35 27.22
C THR A 28 19.15 3.64 27.18
N ILE A 29 18.60 4.02 26.01
CA ILE A 29 17.20 4.44 25.85
C ILE A 29 16.26 3.25 26.02
N ILE A 30 16.58 2.11 25.39
CA ILE A 30 15.72 0.91 25.42
C ILE A 30 15.61 0.32 26.83
N ASN A 31 16.71 0.28 27.59
CA ASN A 31 16.74 -0.27 28.94
C ASN A 31 16.06 0.64 29.99
N THR A 32 15.97 1.95 29.74
CA THR A 32 15.34 2.90 30.67
C THR A 32 13.81 2.94 30.49
N ILE A 33 13.34 2.83 29.24
CA ILE A 33 11.90 2.75 28.93
C ILE A 33 11.31 1.44 29.48
N ALA A 34 12.03 0.32 29.35
CA ALA A 34 11.60 -0.98 29.84
C ALA A 34 11.44 -1.07 31.38
N ARG A 35 12.13 -0.23 32.15
CA ARG A 35 12.03 -0.22 33.63
C ARG A 35 10.95 0.72 34.17
N THR A 36 10.48 1.68 33.37
CA THR A 36 9.51 2.68 33.82
C THR A 36 8.06 2.20 33.62
N ILE A 37 7.86 1.14 32.83
CA ILE A 37 6.55 0.59 32.48
C ILE A 37 6.44 -0.83 33.02
N SER A 38 6.15 -0.97 34.31
CA SER A 38 5.64 -2.21 34.92
C SER A 38 4.56 -1.85 35.95
N PRO A 39 3.49 -2.66 36.13
CA PRO A 39 2.22 -2.14 36.62
C PRO A 39 1.99 -2.25 38.14
N SER A 40 1.37 -1.19 38.69
CA SER A 40 0.44 -1.16 39.86
C SER A 40 1.04 -1.18 41.29
N PRO A 41 0.39 -0.54 42.31
CA PRO A 41 -1.07 -0.58 42.56
C PRO A 41 -1.80 0.73 42.96
N ILE A 42 -3.07 0.78 42.55
CA ILE A 42 -4.29 1.28 43.24
C ILE A 42 -4.11 2.47 44.19
N LEU A 43 -4.57 3.65 43.74
CA LEU A 43 -4.96 4.77 44.60
C LEU A 43 -6.41 5.16 44.27
N ASN A 44 -7.30 4.93 45.23
CA ASN A 44 -8.69 5.38 45.21
C ASN A 44 -8.74 6.92 45.27
N PHE A 45 -9.38 7.55 44.28
CA PHE A 45 -9.74 8.97 44.36
C PHE A 45 -11.25 9.12 44.59
N HIS A 46 -11.58 9.91 45.62
CA HIS A 46 -12.92 10.26 46.05
C HIS A 46 -13.45 11.45 45.21
N PRO A 47 -14.73 11.47 44.80
CA PRO A 47 -15.26 12.52 43.94
C PRO A 47 -15.60 13.79 44.74
N SER A 48 -14.64 14.70 44.92
CA SER A 48 -14.94 16.04 45.43
C SER A 48 -14.01 17.18 44.97
N ASP A 49 -13.03 16.94 44.09
CA ASP A 49 -12.08 17.99 43.70
C ASP A 49 -12.11 18.30 42.19
N LEU A 50 -13.17 19.00 41.74
CA LEU A 50 -13.16 19.72 40.46
C LEU A 50 -13.87 21.08 40.61
N PRO A 51 -13.19 22.22 40.40
CA PRO A 51 -13.86 23.49 40.23
C PRO A 51 -14.34 23.66 38.77
N GLN A 52 -15.59 24.13 38.66
CA GLN A 52 -16.24 24.54 37.43
C GLN A 52 -15.68 25.86 36.87
N SER A 53 -15.72 25.98 35.54
CA SER A 53 -16.07 27.17 34.73
C SER A 53 -15.11 27.45 33.56
N GLY A 54 -15.68 27.89 32.43
CA GLY A 54 -14.94 28.65 31.41
C GLY A 54 -15.23 28.33 29.95
N VAL A 55 -16.45 28.59 29.48
CA VAL A 55 -16.82 28.64 28.06
C VAL A 55 -16.27 29.93 27.43
N SER A 56 -15.75 29.87 26.19
CA SER A 56 -15.99 30.95 25.21
C SER A 56 -15.74 30.53 23.75
N ARG A 57 -16.78 30.72 22.94
CA ARG A 57 -16.87 30.63 21.48
C ARG A 57 -16.23 31.83 20.79
N ILE A 58 -15.65 31.64 19.60
CA ILE A 58 -15.62 32.67 18.55
C ILE A 58 -15.93 32.01 17.20
N THR A 59 -17.03 32.42 16.59
CA THR A 59 -17.50 32.12 15.22
C THR A 59 -16.92 33.12 14.22
N ASN A 60 -16.71 32.71 12.97
CA ASN A 60 -16.77 33.62 11.83
C ASN A 60 -17.40 32.97 10.58
N LEU A 61 -18.35 33.71 10.00
CA LEU A 61 -19.02 33.51 8.72
C LEU A 61 -18.06 33.79 7.55
N PHE A 62 -18.21 33.08 6.43
CA PHE A 62 -18.45 33.65 5.09
C PHE A 62 -18.99 32.56 4.16
N ALA A 63 -20.02 32.91 3.39
CA ALA A 63 -20.65 32.07 2.37
C ALA A 63 -20.37 32.67 0.99
N PHE A 64 -20.02 31.83 0.02
CA PHE A 64 -20.19 32.14 -1.40
C PHE A 64 -20.84 30.95 -2.11
N LYS A 65 -21.82 31.26 -2.93
CA LYS A 65 -22.71 30.35 -3.65
C LYS A 65 -22.38 30.47 -5.14
N LEU A 66 -22.12 29.36 -5.82
CA LEU A 66 -22.30 29.21 -7.26
C LEU A 66 -22.77 27.77 -7.53
N ALA A 67 -23.96 27.67 -8.12
CA ALA A 67 -24.52 26.50 -8.80
C ALA A 67 -24.06 26.58 -10.28
N ASP A 68 -24.00 25.57 -11.14
CA ASP A 68 -24.75 24.32 -11.31
C ASP A 68 -23.97 23.35 -12.26
N THR A 69 -24.18 22.04 -12.07
CA THR A 69 -24.29 20.92 -13.05
C THR A 69 -23.20 20.62 -14.11
N ASN A 70 -22.52 19.45 -14.02
CA ASN A 70 -22.86 18.21 -14.76
C ASN A 70 -21.74 17.12 -14.71
N LEU A 71 -22.22 15.89 -14.63
CA LEU A 71 -21.59 14.57 -14.62
C LEU A 71 -20.35 14.38 -15.52
N SER A 72 -19.19 14.11 -14.91
CA SER A 72 -18.16 13.16 -15.41
C SER A 72 -17.23 12.77 -14.24
N GLY A 73 -17.07 11.47 -14.01
CA GLY A 73 -16.28 10.90 -12.91
C GLY A 73 -14.79 11.17 -13.13
N ASN A 74 -14.31 12.27 -12.57
CA ASN A 74 -12.94 12.73 -12.70
C ASN A 74 -12.33 12.84 -11.30
N CYS A 75 -11.34 11.99 -11.04
CA CYS A 75 -10.53 12.01 -9.83
C CYS A 75 -9.57 13.20 -9.88
N TRP A 76 -10.04 14.38 -9.46
CA TRP A 76 -9.19 15.54 -9.18
C TRP A 76 -9.60 16.13 -7.84
N ASN A 77 -8.79 15.91 -6.82
CA ASN A 77 -8.82 16.73 -5.61
C ASN A 77 -7.45 17.38 -5.45
N HIS A 78 -7.39 18.68 -5.78
CA HIS A 78 -6.33 19.55 -5.30
C HIS A 78 -6.52 19.80 -3.80
N LEU A 79 -5.40 19.77 -3.06
CA LEU A 79 -5.28 20.12 -1.66
C LEU A 79 -5.95 21.48 -1.38
N ASN A 80 -6.93 21.51 -0.48
CA ASN A 80 -7.51 22.75 0.06
C ASN A 80 -7.55 22.68 1.60
N PRO A 81 -7.33 23.81 2.29
CA PRO A 81 -7.16 23.83 3.74
C PRO A 81 -8.44 23.60 4.54
N VAL A 82 -8.22 23.09 5.75
CA VAL A 82 -9.14 22.52 6.74
C VAL A 82 -10.24 23.49 7.19
N ASN A 83 -11.48 22.98 7.27
CA ASN A 83 -12.59 23.64 7.94
C ASN A 83 -13.08 22.73 9.08
N THR A 84 -12.82 23.11 10.32
CA THR A 84 -13.15 22.36 11.55
C THR A 84 -14.63 22.57 11.90
N GLY A 85 -15.50 21.76 11.32
CA GLY A 85 -16.86 21.54 11.82
C GLY A 85 -16.86 20.40 12.83
N SER A 86 -17.18 20.73 14.08
CA SER A 86 -17.41 19.82 15.22
C SER A 86 -17.94 18.44 14.83
N LEU A 87 -17.08 17.43 14.84
CA LEU A 87 -17.43 16.02 14.84
C LEU A 87 -17.60 15.60 16.31
N LEU A 88 -18.75 15.01 16.66
CA LEU A 88 -18.82 14.13 17.83
C LEU A 88 -17.77 13.02 17.64
N PRO A 89 -17.12 12.50 18.70
CA PRO A 89 -16.12 11.45 18.54
C PRO A 89 -16.83 10.22 17.98
N MET A 90 -16.75 10.04 16.67
CA MET A 90 -17.04 8.77 16.05
C MET A 90 -15.89 7.90 16.52
N SER A 91 -16.13 7.06 17.53
CA SER A 91 -15.40 5.79 17.64
C SER A 91 -15.52 5.14 16.27
N CYS A 92 -14.51 5.34 15.43
CA CYS A 92 -14.50 4.80 14.09
C CYS A 92 -14.06 3.37 14.29
N ASP A 93 -15.04 2.49 14.49
CA ASP A 93 -14.85 1.05 14.62
C ASP A 93 -14.54 0.49 13.23
N LEU A 94 -13.47 0.98 12.59
CA LEU A 94 -12.99 0.57 11.27
C LEU A 94 -11.63 -0.11 11.40
N ARG A 95 -11.40 -1.08 10.52
CA ARG A 95 -10.11 -1.73 10.27
C ARG A 95 -9.75 -1.59 8.82
N LEU A 96 -8.47 -1.43 8.54
CA LEU A 96 -7.90 -1.60 7.21
C LEU A 96 -7.94 -3.09 6.85
N ALA A 97 -8.71 -3.42 5.82
CA ALA A 97 -8.86 -4.79 5.34
C ALA A 97 -7.85 -5.13 4.26
N SER A 98 -7.48 -4.15 3.43
CA SER A 98 -6.45 -4.30 2.41
C SER A 98 -5.85 -2.95 2.02
N VAL A 99 -4.61 -3.01 1.52
CA VAL A 99 -3.86 -1.86 1.00
C VAL A 99 -3.10 -2.34 -0.23
N SER A 100 -3.23 -1.61 -1.34
CA SER A 100 -2.62 -1.95 -2.62
C SER A 100 -2.10 -0.68 -3.29
N PRO A 101 -0.77 -0.42 -3.25
CA PRO A 101 -0.16 0.63 -4.05
C PRO A 101 -0.16 0.21 -5.53
N GLN A 102 -0.62 1.10 -6.39
CA GLN A 102 -0.73 0.90 -7.83
C GLN A 102 0.11 1.94 -8.56
N ILE A 103 1.17 1.50 -9.23
CA ILE A 103 2.10 2.38 -9.94
C ILE A 103 1.44 2.80 -11.26
N ARG A 104 0.97 4.05 -11.32
CA ARG A 104 0.31 4.60 -12.53
C ARG A 104 1.33 5.06 -13.57
N TYR A 105 2.46 5.54 -13.10
CA TYR A 105 3.53 6.11 -13.91
C TYR A 105 4.82 6.14 -13.11
N VAL A 106 5.95 5.89 -13.76
CA VAL A 106 7.27 6.06 -13.17
C VAL A 106 8.30 6.37 -14.26
N ASP A 107 9.13 7.38 -14.03
CA ASP A 107 10.34 7.70 -14.79
C ASP A 107 11.47 8.12 -13.83
N THR A 108 12.52 8.77 -14.35
CA THR A 108 13.65 9.25 -13.53
C THR A 108 13.31 10.45 -12.65
N ASP A 109 12.28 11.21 -13.00
CA ASP A 109 11.96 12.49 -12.38
C ASP A 109 10.83 12.34 -11.37
N ARG A 110 9.88 11.42 -11.61
CA ARG A 110 8.72 11.20 -10.74
C ARG A 110 8.09 9.82 -10.87
N ALA A 111 7.41 9.40 -9.79
CA ALA A 111 6.46 8.30 -9.79
C ALA A 111 5.09 8.79 -9.31
N ILE A 112 4.01 8.30 -9.94
CA ILE A 112 2.63 8.53 -9.50
C ILE A 112 2.07 7.20 -8.99
N VAL A 113 1.69 7.18 -7.72
CA VAL A 113 1.19 5.98 -7.04
C VAL A 113 -0.23 6.24 -6.56
N ASP A 114 -1.15 5.36 -6.94
CA ASP A 114 -2.50 5.32 -6.38
C ASP A 114 -2.53 4.26 -5.27
N VAL A 115 -2.73 4.68 -4.02
CA VAL A 115 -2.90 3.79 -2.87
C VAL A 115 -4.38 3.48 -2.71
N LEU A 116 -4.78 2.30 -3.18
CA LEU A 116 -6.11 1.75 -2.97
C LEU A 116 -6.18 1.05 -1.63
N PHE A 117 -7.24 1.24 -0.87
CA PHE A 117 -7.43 0.53 0.39
C PHE A 117 -8.90 0.22 0.63
N ALA A 118 -9.16 -0.85 1.37
CA ALA A 118 -10.50 -1.19 1.84
C ALA A 118 -10.56 -1.10 3.36
N VAL A 119 -11.72 -0.70 3.88
CA VAL A 119 -12.01 -0.72 5.30
C VAL A 119 -13.21 -1.62 5.60
N THR A 120 -13.13 -2.32 6.72
CA THR A 120 -14.23 -3.12 7.26
C THR A 120 -14.56 -2.65 8.67
N PRO A 121 -15.81 -2.83 9.14
CA PRO A 121 -16.11 -2.56 10.52
C PRO A 121 -15.42 -3.61 11.43
N VAL A 122 -14.98 -3.18 12.62
CA VAL A 122 -14.40 -4.08 13.64
C VAL A 122 -15.40 -5.20 14.01
N GLU A 123 -16.69 -4.87 14.07
CA GLU A 123 -17.77 -5.83 14.22
C GLU A 123 -18.60 -5.91 12.93
N PRO A 124 -18.73 -7.08 12.28
CA PRO A 124 -19.41 -7.23 10.98
C PRO A 124 -20.85 -6.71 10.93
N SER A 125 -21.55 -6.71 12.07
CA SER A 125 -22.93 -6.26 12.21
C SER A 125 -23.05 -4.85 12.80
N SER A 126 -21.95 -4.07 12.86
CA SER A 126 -21.97 -2.73 13.44
C SER A 126 -22.92 -1.82 12.65
N PRO A 127 -24.04 -1.37 13.24
CA PRO A 127 -25.01 -0.51 12.57
C PRO A 127 -24.46 0.90 12.31
N LYS A 128 -23.24 1.20 12.75
CA LYS A 128 -22.55 2.48 12.58
C LYS A 128 -21.66 2.52 11.34
N PHE A 129 -21.45 1.40 10.65
CA PHE A 129 -20.65 1.41 9.44
C PHE A 129 -21.39 2.14 8.33
N ASN A 130 -20.85 3.29 7.93
CA ASN A 130 -21.27 3.96 6.71
C ASN A 130 -20.23 3.68 5.63
N PRO A 131 -20.56 2.88 4.60
CA PRO A 131 -19.63 2.54 3.51
C PRO A 131 -19.26 3.74 2.63
N GLU A 132 -19.92 4.89 2.80
CA GLU A 132 -19.63 6.16 2.13
C GLU A 132 -19.11 7.24 3.10
N ALA A 133 -18.63 6.82 4.28
CA ALA A 133 -18.09 7.74 5.27
C ALA A 133 -16.92 8.57 4.72
N LYS A 134 -16.78 9.79 5.24
CA LYS A 134 -15.56 10.57 5.08
C LYS A 134 -14.63 10.23 6.24
N ILE A 135 -13.46 9.72 5.94
CA ILE A 135 -12.43 9.34 6.92
C ILE A 135 -11.16 10.19 6.69
N GLU A 136 -10.29 10.23 7.69
CA GLU A 136 -8.95 10.80 7.59
C GLU A 136 -7.94 9.65 7.61
N VAL A 137 -6.94 9.72 6.73
CA VAL A 137 -5.85 8.74 6.63
C VAL A 137 -4.51 9.45 6.64
N LEU A 138 -3.53 8.80 7.26
CA LEU A 138 -2.11 9.16 7.27
C LEU A 138 -1.38 8.12 6.43
N LEU A 139 -0.53 8.58 5.53
CA LEU A 139 0.32 7.72 4.72
C LEU A 139 1.76 8.12 4.96
N ASP A 140 2.59 7.14 5.28
CA ASP A 140 4.04 7.29 5.43
C ASP A 140 4.70 6.39 4.37
N ILE A 141 5.67 6.94 3.63
CA ILE A 141 6.44 6.22 2.61
C ILE A 141 7.91 6.35 2.94
N ASP A 142 8.56 5.23 3.22
CA ASP A 142 9.97 5.16 3.55
C ASP A 142 10.75 4.39 2.48
N GLY A 143 11.87 4.94 2.02
CA GLY A 143 12.81 4.30 1.10
C GLY A 143 14.07 3.81 1.83
N ALA A 144 14.70 2.76 1.31
CA ALA A 144 15.93 2.21 1.88
C ALA A 144 17.12 3.20 1.87
N ASP A 145 17.05 4.25 1.05
CA ASP A 145 18.03 5.34 0.98
C ASP A 145 17.79 6.46 2.01
N GLY A 146 16.80 6.30 2.89
CA GLY A 146 16.39 7.31 3.85
C GLY A 146 15.42 8.35 3.27
N PHE A 147 14.88 8.12 2.07
CA PHE A 147 13.69 8.83 1.60
C PHE A 147 12.57 8.64 2.62
N HIS A 148 11.88 9.72 2.96
CA HIS A 148 10.69 9.70 3.79
C HIS A 148 9.72 10.76 3.28
N ASP A 149 8.47 10.37 3.06
CA ASP A 149 7.38 11.29 2.77
C ASP A 149 6.16 10.94 3.63
N GLU A 150 5.51 11.96 4.16
CA GLU A 150 4.30 11.86 4.96
C GLU A 150 3.21 12.65 4.26
N GLY A 151 2.01 12.08 4.15
CA GLY A 151 0.86 12.89 3.78
C GLY A 151 -0.43 12.44 4.42
N ARG A 152 -1.36 13.39 4.48
CA ARG A 152 -2.66 13.24 5.12
C ARG A 152 -3.75 13.55 4.12
N ALA A 153 -4.75 12.70 4.08
CA ALA A 153 -5.87 12.85 3.17
C ALA A 153 -7.20 12.63 3.87
N HIS A 154 -8.18 13.44 3.50
CA HIS A 154 -9.56 13.14 3.81
C HIS A 154 -10.19 12.40 2.63
N VAL A 155 -10.55 11.14 2.84
CA VAL A 155 -11.06 10.26 1.79
C VAL A 155 -12.54 10.01 2.02
N ARG A 156 -13.34 10.18 0.97
CA ARG A 156 -14.72 9.67 0.98
C ARG A 156 -14.68 8.25 0.46
N LEU A 157 -15.16 7.32 1.29
CA LEU A 157 -15.27 5.93 0.91
C LEU A 157 -16.32 5.75 -0.19
N ASN A 158 -16.11 4.74 -1.03
CA ASN A 158 -17.10 4.23 -1.96
C ASN A 158 -17.24 2.73 -1.68
N GLN A 159 -18.37 2.31 -1.11
CA GLN A 159 -18.60 0.92 -0.71
C GLN A 159 -17.49 0.36 0.21
N GLY A 160 -16.98 1.19 1.13
CA GLY A 160 -15.88 0.81 2.03
C GLY A 160 -14.49 0.87 1.41
N MET A 161 -14.34 1.28 0.14
CA MET A 161 -13.05 1.47 -0.51
C MET A 161 -12.64 2.94 -0.55
N GLY A 162 -11.35 3.20 -0.37
CA GLY A 162 -10.73 4.52 -0.50
C GLY A 162 -9.55 4.51 -1.46
N CYS A 163 -9.17 5.70 -1.93
CA CYS A 163 -8.01 5.90 -2.79
C CYS A 163 -7.33 7.22 -2.42
N VAL A 164 -5.99 7.19 -2.30
CA VAL A 164 -5.14 8.37 -2.16
C VAL A 164 -4.05 8.32 -3.22
N ARG A 165 -3.78 9.46 -3.87
CA ARG A 165 -2.70 9.57 -4.86
C ARG A 165 -1.50 10.30 -4.27
N PHE A 166 -0.32 9.75 -4.48
CA PHE A 166 0.96 10.38 -4.16
C PHE A 166 1.84 10.56 -5.40
N GLU A 167 2.72 11.56 -5.31
CA GLU A 167 3.78 11.81 -6.27
C GLU A 167 5.12 11.74 -5.54
N ILE A 168 5.99 10.82 -5.96
CA ILE A 168 7.35 10.67 -5.43
C ILE A 168 8.29 11.34 -6.43
N VAL A 169 9.06 12.33 -5.99
CA VAL A 169 10.03 13.04 -6.83
C VAL A 169 11.38 12.33 -6.78
N HIS A 170 12.04 12.20 -7.93
CA HIS A 170 13.30 11.46 -8.09
C HIS A 170 13.26 10.03 -7.52
N PRO A 171 12.31 9.20 -7.98
CA PRO A 171 12.10 7.86 -7.43
C PRO A 171 13.31 6.96 -7.70
N GLN A 172 13.64 6.11 -6.73
CA GLN A 172 14.51 4.96 -6.96
C GLN A 172 13.67 3.85 -7.62
N ARG A 173 13.93 3.60 -8.90
CA ARG A 173 13.17 2.60 -9.67
C ARG A 173 13.65 1.20 -9.37
N TRP A 174 12.70 0.27 -9.21
CA TRP A 174 12.98 -1.15 -9.13
C TRP A 174 13.36 -1.71 -10.51
N TRP A 175 14.39 -2.54 -10.55
CA TRP A 175 14.88 -3.19 -11.76
C TRP A 175 15.01 -4.70 -11.57
N PRO A 176 14.81 -5.49 -12.62
CA PRO A 176 15.25 -6.88 -12.64
C PRO A 176 16.76 -6.99 -12.41
N ALA A 177 17.20 -8.17 -12.01
CA ALA A 177 18.61 -8.44 -11.83
C ALA A 177 19.37 -8.16 -13.14
N ASN A 178 20.62 -7.73 -13.01
CA ASN A 178 21.49 -7.30 -14.12
C ASN A 178 21.06 -6.01 -14.85
N MET A 179 19.90 -5.41 -14.53
CA MET A 179 19.46 -4.12 -15.10
C MET A 179 19.57 -2.95 -14.13
N GLY A 180 19.75 -3.23 -12.83
CA GLY A 180 19.89 -2.21 -11.80
C GLY A 180 19.70 -2.78 -10.41
N GLU A 181 19.47 -1.90 -9.45
CA GLU A 181 19.14 -2.25 -8.07
C GLU A 181 17.65 -2.58 -7.92
N GLN A 182 17.30 -3.21 -6.80
CA GLN A 182 15.93 -3.60 -6.43
C GLN A 182 15.41 -2.77 -5.23
N PRO A 183 15.35 -1.42 -5.31
CA PRO A 183 14.81 -0.61 -4.22
C PRO A 183 13.34 -0.97 -3.96
N LEU A 184 13.03 -1.18 -2.68
CA LEU A 184 11.68 -1.36 -2.17
C LEU A 184 11.39 -0.22 -1.18
N TYR A 185 10.18 0.30 -1.27
CA TYR A 185 9.62 1.27 -0.36
C TYR A 185 8.68 0.57 0.62
N GLU A 186 8.65 1.05 1.85
CA GLU A 186 7.65 0.69 2.85
C GLU A 186 6.55 1.75 2.83
N LEU A 187 5.32 1.35 2.49
CA LEU A 187 4.14 2.19 2.62
C LEU A 187 3.41 1.77 3.89
N THR A 188 3.21 2.70 4.82
CA THR A 188 2.29 2.54 5.95
C THR A 188 1.08 3.44 5.75
N ILE A 189 -0.12 2.90 5.98
CA ILE A 189 -1.36 3.68 6.04
C ILE A 189 -2.02 3.49 7.40
N GLY A 190 -2.41 4.62 8.00
CA GLY A 190 -3.13 4.68 9.27
C GLY A 190 -4.49 5.35 9.12
N LEU A 191 -5.52 4.79 9.76
CA LEU A 191 -6.83 5.45 9.94
C LEU A 191 -6.75 6.43 11.12
N LEU A 192 -7.17 7.67 10.92
CA LEU A 192 -7.21 8.69 11.99
C LEU A 192 -8.63 8.94 12.49
N VAL A 193 -8.73 9.01 13.81
CA VAL A 193 -9.89 9.52 14.54
C VAL A 193 -9.38 10.52 15.55
N ASP A 194 -9.87 11.76 15.47
CA ASP A 194 -9.44 12.85 16.36
C ASP A 194 -7.90 12.98 16.44
N GLN A 195 -7.22 12.83 15.29
CA GLN A 195 -5.75 12.88 15.14
C GLN A 195 -4.98 11.72 15.81
N ILE A 196 -5.66 10.65 16.22
CA ILE A 196 -5.06 9.44 16.75
C ILE A 196 -5.20 8.32 15.72
N ILE A 197 -4.10 7.59 15.45
CA ILE A 197 -4.13 6.39 14.61
C ILE A 197 -4.87 5.29 15.35
N THR A 198 -6.02 4.86 14.83
CA THR A 198 -6.86 3.80 15.42
C THR A 198 -6.60 2.42 14.84
N ASP A 199 -6.04 2.40 13.64
CA ASP A 199 -5.63 1.19 12.93
C ASP A 199 -4.55 1.55 11.91
N SER A 200 -3.61 0.65 11.65
CA SER A 200 -2.56 0.85 10.66
C SER A 200 -2.09 -0.47 10.08
N THR A 201 -1.71 -0.45 8.82
CA THR A 201 -1.03 -1.58 8.17
C THR A 201 -0.01 -1.06 7.17
N GLY A 202 0.96 -1.91 6.81
CA GLY A 202 2.01 -1.55 5.87
C GLY A 202 2.24 -2.63 4.83
N VAL A 203 2.83 -2.23 3.70
CA VAL A 203 3.18 -3.11 2.58
C VAL A 203 4.47 -2.63 1.92
N LEU A 204 5.28 -3.58 1.47
CA LEU A 204 6.45 -3.28 0.63
C LEU A 204 6.03 -3.20 -0.83
N PHE A 205 6.58 -2.25 -1.57
CA PHE A 205 6.35 -2.12 -3.00
C PHE A 205 7.57 -1.55 -3.71
N GLY A 206 7.70 -1.82 -5.00
CA GLY A 206 8.75 -1.25 -5.84
C GLY A 206 8.16 -0.33 -6.90
N LEU A 207 8.96 0.62 -7.37
CA LEU A 207 8.57 1.56 -8.40
C LEU A 207 9.10 1.06 -9.75
N SER A 208 8.28 0.32 -10.50
CA SER A 208 8.64 -0.16 -11.84
C SER A 208 7.49 0.01 -12.83
N SER A 209 7.81 0.01 -14.12
CA SER A 209 6.82 -0.14 -15.20
C SER A 209 7.22 -1.34 -16.04
N VAL A 210 6.43 -2.42 -16.00
CA VAL A 210 6.62 -3.59 -16.86
C VAL A 210 5.55 -3.63 -17.93
N ARG A 211 5.96 -3.77 -19.20
CA ARG A 211 5.05 -3.79 -20.35
C ARG A 211 5.51 -4.81 -21.37
N GLN A 212 4.58 -5.35 -22.14
CA GLN A 212 4.94 -6.06 -23.37
C GLN A 212 5.36 -5.04 -24.44
N ASP A 213 6.45 -5.32 -25.16
CA ASP A 213 6.84 -4.51 -26.32
C ASP A 213 5.76 -4.68 -27.42
N PRO A 214 5.12 -3.59 -27.89
CA PRO A 214 4.08 -3.67 -28.92
C PRO A 214 4.62 -4.09 -30.30
N PHE A 215 5.93 -4.04 -30.54
CA PHE A 215 6.54 -4.43 -31.81
C PHE A 215 6.88 -5.92 -31.91
N THR A 216 6.63 -6.66 -30.84
CA THR A 216 6.87 -8.12 -30.72
C THR A 216 5.88 -8.97 -31.53
N GLU A 217 4.84 -8.40 -32.13
CA GLU A 217 3.88 -9.17 -32.96
C GLU A 217 4.54 -9.93 -34.14
N MET A 218 5.80 -9.59 -34.48
CA MET A 218 6.59 -10.27 -35.50
C MET A 218 7.64 -11.27 -34.98
N SER A 219 7.86 -11.37 -33.65
CA SER A 219 8.81 -12.33 -33.05
C SER A 219 8.09 -13.38 -32.22
N LEU A 220 8.66 -14.59 -32.18
CA LEU A 220 8.12 -15.72 -31.41
C LEU A 220 8.39 -15.61 -29.90
N ASP A 221 9.27 -14.69 -29.49
CA ASP A 221 9.70 -14.52 -28.11
C ASP A 221 9.09 -13.25 -27.52
N PRO A 222 8.55 -13.28 -26.28
CA PRO A 222 7.87 -12.14 -25.68
C PRO A 222 8.93 -11.17 -25.14
N THR A 223 9.08 -10.02 -25.79
CA THR A 223 9.97 -8.97 -25.30
C THR A 223 9.23 -8.16 -24.24
N LEU A 224 9.75 -8.16 -23.01
CA LEU A 224 9.28 -7.28 -21.94
C LEU A 224 10.12 -6.00 -21.93
N LEU A 225 9.45 -4.88 -21.75
CA LEU A 225 10.06 -3.59 -21.43
C LEU A 225 9.91 -3.34 -19.94
N VAL A 226 11.03 -3.16 -19.25
CA VAL A 226 11.05 -2.72 -17.86
C VAL A 226 11.62 -1.31 -17.79
N ASN A 227 10.82 -0.39 -17.26
CA ASN A 227 11.12 1.04 -17.21
C ASN A 227 11.48 1.66 -18.58
N GLY A 228 10.96 1.05 -19.66
CA GLY A 228 11.20 1.47 -21.05
C GLY A 228 12.39 0.79 -21.72
N GLU A 229 13.13 -0.06 -21.03
CA GLU A 229 14.28 -0.80 -21.56
C GLU A 229 13.94 -2.26 -21.81
N VAL A 230 14.48 -2.84 -22.87
CA VAL A 230 14.30 -4.26 -23.19
C VAL A 230 14.93 -5.11 -22.09
N CYS A 231 14.14 -6.02 -21.53
CA CYS A 231 14.59 -7.01 -20.56
C CYS A 231 14.96 -8.29 -21.29
N ASP A 232 16.25 -8.63 -21.31
CA ASP A 232 16.75 -9.88 -21.88
C ASP A 232 16.43 -11.03 -20.92
N ILE A 233 15.49 -11.89 -21.32
CA ILE A 233 15.10 -13.09 -20.56
C ILE A 233 16.02 -14.24 -20.98
N GLU A 234 16.86 -14.72 -20.06
CA GLU A 234 17.82 -15.81 -20.35
C GLU A 234 17.14 -17.18 -20.34
N SER A 235 16.15 -17.36 -19.47
CA SER A 235 15.38 -18.60 -19.38
C SER A 235 13.96 -18.34 -18.87
N ILE A 236 13.04 -19.22 -19.26
CA ILE A 236 11.67 -19.24 -18.74
C ILE A 236 11.53 -20.50 -17.89
N VAL A 237 11.18 -20.32 -16.62
CA VAL A 237 10.98 -21.43 -15.69
C VAL A 237 9.54 -21.46 -15.22
N ILE A 238 8.91 -22.60 -15.42
CA ILE A 238 7.58 -22.84 -14.93
C ILE A 238 7.66 -23.21 -13.47
N VAL A 239 6.79 -22.60 -12.66
CA VAL A 239 6.63 -22.91 -11.24
C VAL A 239 5.26 -23.51 -11.03
N ASP A 240 5.21 -24.75 -10.56
CA ASP A 240 3.98 -25.38 -10.10
C ASP A 240 3.87 -25.39 -8.57
N GLN A 241 2.71 -25.79 -8.05
CA GLN A 241 2.43 -25.83 -6.61
C GLN A 241 3.40 -26.71 -5.79
N TYR A 242 4.08 -27.68 -6.41
CA TYR A 242 5.04 -28.54 -5.72
C TYR A 242 6.39 -27.83 -5.56
N GLU A 243 6.70 -26.90 -6.45
CA GLU A 243 7.93 -26.12 -6.46
C GLU A 243 7.87 -24.88 -5.57
N ASP A 244 6.69 -24.51 -5.03
CA ASP A 244 6.52 -23.46 -4.01
C ASP A 244 7.41 -23.64 -2.75
N GLN A 245 7.92 -24.86 -2.53
CA GLN A 245 8.87 -25.13 -1.43
C GLN A 245 10.26 -24.55 -1.71
N ASN A 246 10.59 -24.28 -2.97
CA ASN A 246 11.82 -23.61 -3.39
C ASN A 246 11.54 -22.10 -3.49
N LEU A 247 12.06 -21.33 -2.53
CA LEU A 247 11.83 -19.88 -2.46
C LEU A 247 12.13 -19.14 -3.77
N LEU A 248 13.17 -19.57 -4.50
CA LEU A 248 13.48 -19.13 -5.86
C LEU A 248 14.13 -20.31 -6.59
N PRO A 249 13.49 -20.88 -7.63
CA PRO A 249 14.04 -22.03 -8.34
C PRO A 249 15.26 -21.67 -9.21
N GLU A 250 15.49 -20.38 -9.49
CA GLU A 250 16.46 -19.91 -10.49
C GLU A 250 17.16 -18.59 -10.14
N SER A 251 18.14 -18.23 -10.99
CA SER A 251 18.91 -16.99 -10.90
C SER A 251 18.19 -15.77 -11.51
N GLY A 252 18.76 -14.57 -11.27
CA GLY A 252 18.16 -13.28 -11.63
C GLY A 252 17.77 -13.04 -13.10
N GLY A 253 18.37 -13.78 -14.05
CA GLY A 253 18.07 -13.64 -15.49
C GLY A 253 16.82 -14.41 -15.97
N SER A 254 16.15 -15.12 -15.05
CA SER A 254 15.01 -15.97 -15.38
C SER A 254 13.68 -15.23 -15.27
N LEU A 255 12.73 -15.58 -16.13
CA LEU A 255 11.31 -15.25 -15.98
C LEU A 255 10.59 -16.46 -15.40
N LEU A 256 9.97 -16.30 -14.24
CA LEU A 256 9.14 -17.35 -13.65
C LEU A 256 7.72 -17.28 -14.17
N VAL A 257 7.11 -18.42 -14.47
CA VAL A 257 5.71 -18.52 -14.89
C VAL A 257 4.98 -19.45 -13.93
N VAL A 258 4.21 -18.86 -13.02
CA VAL A 258 3.45 -19.59 -12.01
C VAL A 258 2.17 -20.13 -12.65
N ARG A 259 1.96 -21.45 -12.63
CA ARG A 259 0.78 -22.10 -13.21
C ARG A 259 -0.16 -22.69 -12.16
N ASP A 260 -1.44 -22.81 -12.54
CA ASP A 260 -2.47 -23.62 -11.88
C ASP A 260 -2.89 -23.20 -10.47
N HIS A 261 -2.24 -22.20 -9.86
CA HIS A 261 -2.57 -21.67 -8.54
C HIS A 261 -2.07 -20.23 -8.38
N PHE A 262 -2.58 -19.51 -7.37
CA PHE A 262 -1.98 -18.24 -6.96
C PHE A 262 -0.77 -18.51 -6.07
N ALA A 263 0.41 -18.06 -6.48
CA ALA A 263 1.63 -18.24 -5.71
C ALA A 263 1.54 -17.59 -4.31
N PRO A 264 2.25 -18.14 -3.31
CA PRO A 264 2.32 -17.56 -1.97
C PRO A 264 3.11 -16.24 -1.97
N ASP A 265 2.82 -15.36 -1.01
CA ASP A 265 3.50 -14.04 -0.86
C ASP A 265 5.01 -14.18 -0.81
N VAL A 266 5.50 -15.21 -0.10
CA VAL A 266 6.93 -15.45 0.09
C VAL A 266 7.70 -15.63 -1.23
N LEU A 267 7.07 -16.16 -2.27
CA LEU A 267 7.69 -16.29 -3.59
C LEU A 267 7.87 -14.92 -4.24
N PHE A 268 6.85 -14.07 -4.21
CA PHE A 268 6.92 -12.72 -4.74
C PHE A 268 7.86 -11.83 -3.92
N GLU A 269 7.84 -11.92 -2.59
CA GLU A 269 8.77 -11.18 -1.72
C GLU A 269 10.23 -11.58 -1.99
N ALA A 270 10.49 -12.87 -2.24
CA ALA A 270 11.83 -13.33 -2.61
C ALA A 270 12.23 -12.82 -4.00
N ALA A 271 11.31 -12.84 -4.96
CA ALA A 271 11.56 -12.38 -6.31
C ALA A 271 11.75 -10.85 -6.40
N ASP A 272 10.98 -10.08 -5.64
CA ASP A 272 11.13 -8.62 -5.49
C ASP A 272 12.54 -8.28 -5.01
N ARG A 273 13.05 -9.01 -4.01
CA ARG A 273 14.40 -8.79 -3.47
C ARG A 273 15.50 -9.27 -4.42
N ALA A 274 15.24 -10.32 -5.19
CA ALA A 274 16.20 -10.92 -6.10
C ALA A 274 16.23 -10.27 -7.49
N GLY A 275 15.24 -9.43 -7.83
CA GLY A 275 15.12 -8.86 -9.17
C GLY A 275 14.61 -9.85 -10.22
N ILE A 276 13.81 -10.84 -9.82
CA ILE A 276 13.29 -11.88 -10.73
C ILE A 276 11.87 -11.51 -11.12
N LEU A 277 11.56 -11.55 -12.42
CA LEU A 277 10.20 -11.28 -12.90
C LEU A 277 9.33 -12.54 -12.82
N LEU A 278 8.03 -12.36 -12.58
CA LEU A 278 7.03 -13.41 -12.64
C LEU A 278 5.85 -13.05 -13.55
N ILE A 279 5.32 -14.05 -14.25
CA ILE A 279 3.97 -14.03 -14.81
C ILE A 279 3.11 -14.97 -13.98
N GLN A 280 2.00 -14.44 -13.45
CA GLN A 280 1.00 -15.24 -12.74
C GLN A 280 -0.05 -15.70 -13.73
N CYS A 281 -0.09 -17.01 -14.03
CA CYS A 281 -1.21 -17.59 -14.75
C CYS A 281 -2.43 -17.58 -13.85
N PHE A 282 -3.54 -17.09 -14.38
CA PHE A 282 -4.79 -17.07 -13.65
C PHE A 282 -5.30 -18.52 -13.52
N PRO A 283 -5.51 -19.03 -12.29
CA PRO A 283 -5.94 -20.41 -12.08
C PRO A 283 -7.36 -20.64 -12.62
N GLU A 284 -7.72 -21.90 -12.86
CA GLU A 284 -9.09 -22.25 -13.21
C GLU A 284 -10.03 -21.88 -12.06
N ILE A 285 -11.10 -21.14 -12.38
CA ILE A 285 -12.09 -20.68 -11.40
C ILE A 285 -13.15 -21.77 -11.22
N GLU A 286 -13.39 -22.17 -9.97
CA GLU A 286 -14.51 -23.05 -9.62
C GLU A 286 -15.83 -22.25 -9.51
N GLU A 287 -16.98 -22.91 -9.69
CA GLU A 287 -18.29 -22.24 -9.56
C GLU A 287 -18.54 -21.67 -8.15
N THR A 288 -17.79 -22.16 -7.16
CA THR A 288 -17.82 -21.76 -5.75
C THR A 288 -17.01 -20.50 -5.46
N ASP A 289 -16.10 -20.10 -6.35
CA ASP A 289 -15.23 -18.94 -6.14
C ASP A 289 -16.02 -17.63 -6.26
N THR A 290 -15.98 -16.84 -5.19
CA THR A 290 -16.71 -15.58 -5.12
C THR A 290 -15.96 -14.43 -5.80
N ASP A 291 -16.71 -13.34 -6.08
CA ASP A 291 -16.11 -12.13 -6.65
C ASP A 291 -14.99 -11.55 -5.78
N GLU A 292 -15.20 -11.63 -4.47
CA GLU A 292 -14.35 -11.12 -3.41
C GLU A 292 -13.06 -11.94 -3.24
N GLN A 293 -13.12 -13.27 -3.20
CA GLN A 293 -11.94 -14.12 -2.98
C GLN A 293 -10.85 -13.92 -4.04
N ILE A 294 -11.23 -13.88 -5.31
CA ILE A 294 -10.29 -13.60 -6.40
C ILE A 294 -9.79 -12.16 -6.36
N SER A 295 -10.65 -11.19 -6.02
CA SER A 295 -10.21 -9.80 -5.90
C SER A 295 -9.18 -9.66 -4.78
N GLN A 296 -9.36 -10.38 -3.67
CA GLN A 296 -8.37 -10.47 -2.60
C GLN A 296 -7.06 -11.12 -3.08
N ALA A 297 -7.12 -12.20 -3.86
CA ALA A 297 -5.93 -12.82 -4.44
C ALA A 297 -5.15 -11.89 -5.39
N ILE A 298 -5.85 -11.17 -6.27
CA ILE A 298 -5.24 -10.16 -7.17
C ILE A 298 -4.66 -9.00 -6.37
N ASN A 299 -5.39 -8.47 -5.38
CA ASN A 299 -4.92 -7.36 -4.55
C ASN A 299 -3.70 -7.71 -3.71
N ARG A 300 -3.57 -8.98 -3.31
CA ARG A 300 -2.39 -9.49 -2.60
C ARG A 300 -1.15 -9.49 -3.49
N ILE A 301 -1.30 -9.87 -4.76
CA ILE A 301 -0.16 -10.09 -5.68
C ILE A 301 0.23 -8.81 -6.44
N SER A 302 -0.74 -7.98 -6.84
CA SER A 302 -0.52 -6.79 -7.67
C SER A 302 0.45 -5.72 -7.12
N PRO A 303 0.71 -5.58 -5.80
CA PRO A 303 1.71 -4.63 -5.32
C PRO A 303 3.17 -5.02 -5.61
N HIS A 304 3.42 -6.28 -5.96
CA HIS A 304 4.79 -6.78 -6.12
C HIS A 304 5.41 -6.28 -7.42
N PRO A 305 6.54 -5.53 -7.37
CA PRO A 305 7.21 -5.02 -8.58
C PRO A 305 7.78 -6.12 -9.48
N SER A 306 7.97 -7.32 -8.95
CA SER A 306 8.37 -8.51 -9.71
C SER A 306 7.26 -9.06 -10.61
N LEU A 307 5.98 -8.70 -10.40
CA LEU A 307 4.90 -9.12 -11.26
C LEU A 307 5.01 -8.42 -12.63
N ALA A 308 5.37 -9.17 -13.67
CA ALA A 308 5.38 -8.67 -15.04
C ALA A 308 3.96 -8.59 -15.64
N GLY A 309 3.08 -9.49 -15.19
CA GLY A 309 1.65 -9.42 -15.50
C GLY A 309 0.91 -10.75 -15.35
N TRP A 310 -0.29 -10.77 -15.89
CA TRP A 310 -1.26 -11.86 -15.72
C TRP A 310 -1.46 -12.63 -17.01
N TYR A 311 -1.32 -13.95 -16.98
CA TYR A 311 -1.68 -14.79 -18.12
C TYR A 311 -3.08 -15.38 -17.95
N VAL A 312 -3.97 -15.14 -18.91
CA VAL A 312 -5.38 -15.60 -18.86
C VAL A 312 -5.72 -16.62 -19.96
N GLY A 313 -4.74 -16.97 -20.78
CA GLY A 313 -4.93 -17.81 -21.97
C GLY A 313 -5.72 -17.14 -23.09
N ASN A 314 -5.89 -17.88 -24.19
CA ASN A 314 -6.52 -17.41 -25.43
C ASN A 314 -7.91 -18.03 -25.67
N HIS A 315 -8.51 -18.65 -24.67
CA HIS A 315 -9.72 -19.46 -24.82
C HIS A 315 -11.02 -18.62 -24.78
N GLY A 316 -11.17 -17.73 -25.78
CA GLY A 316 -12.42 -17.04 -26.10
C GLY A 316 -13.04 -16.27 -24.93
N ASP A 317 -14.38 -16.32 -24.82
CA ASP A 317 -15.17 -15.52 -23.87
C ASP A 317 -14.77 -15.72 -22.39
N LYS A 318 -14.28 -16.91 -22.02
CA LYS A 318 -13.86 -17.18 -20.63
C LYS A 318 -12.62 -16.36 -20.26
N SER A 319 -11.58 -16.43 -21.09
CA SER A 319 -10.35 -15.64 -20.90
C SER A 319 -10.64 -14.13 -20.91
N GLN A 320 -11.56 -13.67 -21.76
CA GLN A 320 -11.96 -12.25 -21.78
C GLN A 320 -12.64 -11.81 -20.47
N LYS A 321 -13.54 -12.61 -19.93
CA LYS A 321 -14.20 -12.30 -18.65
C LYS A 321 -13.21 -12.21 -17.49
N ILE A 322 -12.21 -13.09 -17.47
CA ILE A 322 -11.12 -13.05 -16.48
C ILE A 322 -10.29 -11.78 -16.67
N ALA A 323 -9.89 -11.48 -17.91
CA ALA A 323 -9.14 -10.25 -18.22
C ALA A 323 -9.89 -8.99 -17.77
N ASP A 324 -11.20 -8.89 -18.05
CA ASP A 324 -12.03 -7.75 -17.66
C ASP A 324 -12.14 -7.63 -16.13
N ARG A 325 -12.09 -8.76 -15.41
CA ARG A 325 -12.09 -8.79 -13.96
C ARG A 325 -10.77 -8.33 -13.37
N ILE A 326 -9.64 -8.81 -13.92
CA ILE A 326 -8.30 -8.35 -13.52
C ILE A 326 -8.18 -6.85 -13.76
N LYS A 327 -8.54 -6.34 -14.94
CA LYS A 327 -8.44 -4.90 -15.27
C LYS A 327 -9.20 -3.98 -14.30
N LYS A 328 -10.24 -4.48 -13.63
CA LYS A 328 -10.98 -3.69 -12.63
C LYS A 328 -10.22 -3.55 -11.32
N VAL A 329 -9.43 -4.56 -10.96
CA VAL A 329 -8.74 -4.66 -9.67
C VAL A 329 -7.28 -4.21 -9.82
N ASP A 330 -6.61 -4.68 -10.87
CA ASP A 330 -5.25 -4.36 -11.26
C ASP A 330 -5.23 -3.80 -12.70
N PRO A 331 -5.42 -2.48 -12.84
CA PRO A 331 -5.40 -1.81 -14.14
C PRO A 331 -3.99 -1.48 -14.63
N THR A 332 -2.92 -1.86 -13.90
CA THR A 332 -1.55 -1.42 -14.19
C THR A 332 -0.72 -2.50 -14.87
N HIS A 333 -0.95 -3.76 -14.53
CA HIS A 333 -0.21 -4.86 -15.12
C HIS A 333 -0.71 -5.28 -16.51
N THR A 334 0.22 -5.81 -17.30
CA THR A 334 -0.09 -6.37 -18.61
C THR A 334 -0.93 -7.64 -18.46
N ILE A 335 -1.90 -7.84 -19.36
CA ILE A 335 -2.66 -9.08 -19.46
C ILE A 335 -2.26 -9.81 -20.74
N PHE A 336 -1.67 -10.98 -20.57
CA PHE A 336 -1.21 -11.86 -21.63
C PHE A 336 -2.30 -12.86 -22.00
N HIS A 337 -2.78 -12.80 -23.23
CA HIS A 337 -3.66 -13.83 -23.82
C HIS A 337 -2.86 -14.93 -24.51
N GLU A 338 -1.76 -14.53 -25.12
CA GLU A 338 -0.79 -15.41 -25.74
C GLU A 338 0.53 -15.17 -25.06
N PHE A 339 1.14 -16.27 -24.63
CA PHE A 339 2.50 -16.26 -24.12
C PHE A 339 3.15 -17.50 -24.69
N PRO A 340 4.36 -17.42 -25.28
CA PRO A 340 5.06 -18.57 -25.79
C PRO A 340 5.51 -19.44 -24.61
N LEU A 341 4.60 -20.24 -24.08
CA LEU A 341 4.90 -21.37 -23.20
C LEU A 341 5.55 -22.54 -23.98
N VAL A 342 5.85 -22.32 -25.27
CA VAL A 342 6.21 -23.34 -26.27
C VAL A 342 7.55 -24.02 -25.98
N TYR A 343 8.32 -23.56 -24.99
CA TYR A 343 9.60 -24.19 -24.62
C TYR A 343 9.63 -24.89 -23.26
N ALA A 344 8.50 -25.01 -22.56
CA ALA A 344 8.41 -25.92 -21.42
C ALA A 344 7.95 -27.30 -21.91
N ALA A 345 8.85 -27.99 -22.62
CA ALA A 345 8.69 -29.38 -23.05
C ALA A 345 9.00 -30.35 -21.90
#